data_AF-A0A962WNY2-F1
#
_entry.id   AF-A0A962WNY2-F1
#
_cell.length_a   1.000
_cell.length_b   1.000
_cell.length_c   1.000
_cell.angle_alpha   90.00
_cell.angle_beta   90.00
_cell.angle_gamma   90.00
#
_symmetry.space_group_name_H-M   'P 1'
#
loop_
_entity.id
_entity.type
_entity.pdbx_description
1 polymer ?
#
loop_
_entity_poly.entity_id
_entity_poly.type
_entity_poly.pdbx_seq_one_letter_code
_entity_poly.pdbx_strand_id
1 'polypeptide(L)' 'MKTKLKQLGQGMTEYIIIVALIAVAAIAIYGLFGDTIRGQMGIMTEELAGQTGTTSMADPDTDAASQSRGLSDFSEGTQ' A
#
# COMPACT_ATOMS: atom_id res chain seq x y z
N MET A 1 35.25 -0.45 -38.77
CA MET A 1 34.83 -1.47 -37.80
C MET A 1 34.58 -0.75 -36.48
N LYS A 2 33.32 -0.58 -36.05
CA LYS A 2 33.00 0.13 -34.79
C LYS A 2 33.18 -0.86 -33.64
N THR A 3 34.29 -0.77 -32.93
CA THR A 3 34.55 -1.56 -31.72
C THR A 3 33.57 -1.11 -30.63
N LYS A 4 32.59 -1.96 -30.30
CA LYS A 4 31.79 -1.77 -29.09
C LYS A 4 32.74 -1.99 -27.91
N LEU A 5 33.02 -0.94 -27.15
CA LEU A 5 33.78 -1.06 -25.91
C LEU A 5 33.02 -2.04 -25.00
N LYS A 6 33.63 -3.19 -24.70
CA LYS A 6 33.07 -4.15 -23.75
C LYS A 6 32.99 -3.46 -22.40
N GLN A 7 31.78 -3.28 -21.91
CA GLN A 7 31.47 -2.53 -20.71
C GLN A 7 31.85 -3.40 -19.49
N LEU A 8 33.11 -3.29 -19.05
CA LEU A 8 33.63 -3.94 -17.84
C LEU A 8 33.02 -3.25 -16.61
N GLY A 9 31.78 -3.63 -16.26
CA GLY A 9 31.03 -3.08 -15.13
C GLY A 9 29.52 -2.99 -15.32
N GLN A 10 29.01 -3.19 -16.54
CA GLN A 10 27.58 -3.12 -16.88
C GLN A 10 26.71 -4.15 -16.15
N GLY A 11 27.29 -5.28 -15.74
CA GLY A 11 26.54 -6.44 -15.27
C GLY A 11 26.31 -6.54 -13.77
N MET A 12 27.06 -5.81 -12.94
CA MET A 12 27.04 -6.03 -11.48
C MET A 12 26.54 -4.79 -10.76
N THR A 13 27.19 -3.63 -10.96
CA THR A 13 26.83 -2.40 -10.23
C THR A 13 25.48 -1.85 -10.67
N GLU A 14 25.14 -1.92 -11.96
CA GLU A 14 23.84 -1.46 -12.49
C GLU A 14 22.68 -2.29 -11.93
N TYR A 15 22.85 -3.61 -11.86
CA TYR A 15 21.87 -4.50 -11.26
C TYR A 15 21.74 -4.28 -9.76
N ILE A 16 22.85 -4.06 -9.05
CA ILE A 16 22.82 -3.74 -7.62
C ILE A 16 22.04 -2.43 -7.37
N ILE A 17 22.24 -1.41 -8.20
CA ILE A 17 21.51 -0.14 -8.09
C ILE A 17 20.02 -0.35 -8.34
N ILE A 18 19.64 -1.07 -9.41
CA ILE A 18 18.22 -1.35 -9.71
C ILE A 18 17.57 -2.16 -8.58
N VAL A 19 18.24 -3.19 -8.06
CA VAL A 19 17.74 -4.00 -6.94
C VAL A 19 17.56 -3.16 -5.69
N ALA A 20 18.50 -2.27 -5.37
CA ALA A 20 18.40 -1.37 -4.23
C ALA A 20 17.17 -0.45 -4.34
N LEU A 21 16.89 0.09 -5.54
CA LEU A 21 15.71 0.93 -5.78
C LEU A 21 14.40 0.13 -5.62
N ILE A 22 14.34 -1.09 -6.14
CA ILE A 22 13.18 -1.97 -5.98
C ILE A 22 12.95 -2.31 -4.50
N ALA A 23 14.02 -2.58 -3.75
CA ALA A 23 13.92 -2.92 -2.32
C ALA A 23 13.33 -1.76 -1.50
N VAL A 24 13.78 -0.51 -1.75
CA VAL A 24 13.23 0.68 -1.08
C VAL A 24 11.76 0.89 -1.45
N ALA A 25 11.41 0.75 -2.73
CA ALA A 25 10.01 0.86 -3.17
C ALA A 25 9.12 -0.23 -2.55
N ALA A 26 9.62 -1.46 -2.42
CA ALA A 26 8.88 -2.57 -1.82
C ALA A 26 8.57 -2.32 -0.34
N ILE A 27 9.52 -1.76 0.42
CA ILE A 27 9.28 -1.39 1.83
C ILE A 27 8.18 -0.33 1.91
N ALA A 28 8.22 0.70 1.06
CA ALA A 28 7.21 1.75 1.03
C ALA A 28 5.82 1.20 0.68
N ILE A 29 5.71 0.39 -0.37
CA ILE A 29 4.44 -0.24 -0.79
C ILE A 29 3.89 -1.14 0.31
N TYR A 30 4.74 -1.93 0.98
CA TYR A 30 4.28 -2.80 2.06
C TYR A 30 3.80 -2.02 3.28
N GLY A 31 4.39 -0.85 3.57
CA GLY A 31 3.91 0.04 4.63
C GLY A 31 2.59 0.72 4.28
N LEU A 32 2.43 1.19 3.03
CA LEU A 32 1.25 1.93 2.57
C LEU A 32 0.04 1.03 2.28
N PHE A 33 0.27 -0.15 1.72
CA PHE A 33 -0.79 -1.06 1.25
C PHE A 33 -0.87 -2.38 2.03
N GLY A 34 -0.01 -2.57 3.05
CA GLY A 34 0.04 -3.80 3.83
C GLY A 34 -1.28 -4.13 4.51
N ASP A 35 -1.93 -3.13 5.09
CA ASP A 35 -3.20 -3.32 5.80
C ASP A 35 -4.35 -3.63 4.84
N THR A 36 -4.39 -2.99 3.67
CA THR A 36 -5.36 -3.32 2.60
C THR A 36 -5.18 -4.76 2.10
N ILE A 37 -3.94 -5.18 1.82
CA ILE A 37 -3.64 -6.54 1.36
C ILE A 37 -4.00 -7.58 2.43
N ARG A 38 -3.68 -7.30 3.70
CA ARG A 38 -4.04 -8.17 4.84
C ARG A 38 -5.55 -8.28 5.02
N GLY A 39 -6.28 -7.17 4.91
CA GLY A 39 -7.75 -7.16 4.98
C GLY A 39 -8.36 -8.02 3.88
N GLN A 40 -7.87 -7.90 2.64
CA GLN A 40 -8.32 -8.73 1.52
C GLN A 40 -7.99 -10.22 1.72
N MET A 41 -6.80 -10.55 2.24
CA MET A 41 -6.46 -11.94 2.58
C MET A 41 -7.35 -12.52 3.68
N GLY A 42 -7.74 -11.72 4.67
CA GLY A 42 -8.71 -12.11 5.71
C GLY A 42 -10.06 -12.46 5.10
N ILE A 43 -10.57 -11.63 4.20
CA ILE A 43 -11.83 -11.87 3.47
C ILE A 43 -11.74 -13.15 2.64
N MET A 44 -10.68 -13.33 1.86
CA MET A 44 -10.48 -14.55 1.07
C MET A 44 -10.42 -15.80 1.96
N THR A 45 -9.85 -15.69 3.15
CA THR A 45 -9.80 -16.79 4.13
C THR A 45 -11.18 -17.11 4.70
N GLU A 46 -11.99 -16.09 5.00
CA GLU A 46 -13.38 -16.26 5.46
C GLU A 46 -14.28 -16.85 4.37
N GLU A 47 -14.17 -16.37 3.13
CA GLU A 47 -14.84 -16.94 1.97
C GLU A 47 -14.43 -18.40 1.74
N LEU A 48 -13.14 -18.71 1.86
CA LEU A 48 -12.63 -20.07 1.75
C LEU A 48 -13.12 -20.96 2.90
N ALA A 49 -13.31 -20.40 4.09
CA ALA A 49 -13.92 -21.08 5.23
C ALA A 49 -15.45 -21.23 5.09
N GLY A 50 -16.06 -20.76 3.99
CA GLY A 50 -17.49 -20.88 3.70
C GLY A 50 -18.35 -19.81 4.37
N GLN A 51 -17.73 -18.77 4.93
CA GLN A 51 -18.41 -17.63 5.54
C GLN A 51 -18.52 -16.50 4.49
N THR A 52 -19.64 -15.79 4.46
CA THR A 52 -19.75 -14.59 3.60
C THR A 52 -18.86 -13.50 4.16
N GLY A 53 -17.71 -13.27 3.53
CA GLY A 53 -16.83 -12.14 3.85
C GLY A 53 -17.53 -10.84 3.46
N THR A 54 -18.19 -10.18 4.42
CA THR A 54 -18.85 -8.91 4.15
C THR A 54 -17.80 -7.80 4.03
N THR A 55 -17.65 -7.26 2.82
CA THR A 55 -16.71 -6.19 2.47
C THR A 55 -17.00 -4.91 3.24
N SER A 56 -16.33 -4.69 4.36
CA SER A 56 -16.13 -3.36 4.95
C SER A 56 -14.66 -3.02 4.83
N MET A 57 -14.22 -2.77 3.60
CA MET A 57 -12.89 -2.22 3.36
C MET A 57 -12.97 -0.77 3.83
N ALA A 58 -12.55 -0.52 5.08
CA ALA A 58 -12.33 0.83 5.54
C ALA A 58 -11.29 1.44 4.59
N ASP A 59 -11.73 2.45 3.84
CA ASP A 59 -10.87 3.22 2.96
C ASP A 59 -9.73 3.80 3.82
N PRO A 60 -8.46 3.44 3.58
CA PRO A 60 -7.34 3.89 4.41
C PRO A 60 -7.18 5.42 4.40
N ASP A 61 -7.82 6.14 3.47
CA ASP A 61 -7.91 7.60 3.45
C ASP A 61 -8.88 8.20 4.48
N THR A 62 -9.63 7.39 5.23
CA THR A 62 -10.59 7.92 6.22
C THR A 62 -9.96 8.42 7.52
N ASP A 63 -8.68 8.14 7.79
CA ASP A 63 -8.04 8.46 9.06
C ASP A 63 -7.40 9.86 9.14
N ALA A 64 -7.56 10.72 8.12
CA ALA A 64 -7.02 12.09 8.17
C ALA A 64 -7.96 13.23 7.75
N ALA A 65 -9.14 12.95 7.17
CA ALA A 65 -10.05 14.01 6.72
C ALA A 65 -11.54 13.75 6.94
N SER A 66 -11.92 12.62 7.53
CA SER A 66 -13.33 12.29 7.79
C SER A 66 -13.67 12.48 9.26
N GLN A 67 -13.42 13.67 9.81
CA GLN A 67 -14.27 14.16 10.89
C GLN A 67 -15.67 14.30 10.30
N SER A 68 -16.48 13.25 10.42
CA SER A 68 -17.91 13.29 10.11
C SER A 68 -18.56 14.28 11.08
N ARG A 69 -18.57 15.56 10.68
CA ARG A 69 -19.24 16.64 11.37
C ARG A 69 -20.74 16.42 11.22
N GLY A 70 -21.31 15.69 12.16
CA GLY A 70 -22.74 15.43 12.24
C GLY A 70 -23.49 16.62 12.85
N LEU A 71 -24.81 16.64 12.66
CA LEU A 71 -25.73 17.67 13.16
C LEU A 71 -25.63 17.92 14.68
N SER A 72 -25.04 16.99 15.44
CA SER A 72 -24.76 17.10 16.87
C SER A 72 -23.66 18.13 17.21
N ASP A 73 -22.67 18.32 16.34
CA ASP A 73 -21.55 19.29 16.50
C ASP A 73 -22.07 20.74 16.55
N PHE A 74 -23.20 21.00 15.90
CA PHE A 74 -23.86 22.30 15.91
C PHE A 74 -24.76 22.53 17.14
N SER A 75 -25.20 21.47 17.82
CA SER A 75 -26.09 21.58 19.00
C SER A 75 -25.34 21.86 20.31
N GLU A 76 -24.02 21.66 20.33
CA GLU A 76 -23.18 21.83 21.53
C GLU A 76 -22.79 23.30 21.79
N GLY A 77 -23.06 24.19 20.83
CA GLY A 77 -22.70 25.62 20.86
C GLY A 77 -23.79 26.59 21.34
N THR A 78 -25.00 26.13 21.66
CA THR A 78 -26.09 27.00 22.12
C THR A 78 -26.68 26.47 23.42
N GLN A 79 -26.30 27.11 24.54
CA GLN A 79 -27.08 27.09 25.78
C GLN A 79 -28.41 27.82 25.60
#